data_AF-A0A7K2BSS6-F1
#
_entry.id   AF-A0A7K2BSS6-F1
#
_cell.length_a   1.000
_cell.length_b   1.000
_cell.length_c   1.000
_cell.angle_alpha   90.00
_cell.angle_beta   90.00
_cell.angle_gamma   90.00
#
_symmetry.space_group_name_H-M   'P 1'
#
loop_
_entity.id
_entity.type
_entity.pdbx_description
1 polymer ?
#
loop_
_entity_poly.entity_id
_entity_poly.type
_entity_poly.pdbx_seq_one_letter_code
_entity_poly.pdbx_strand_id
1 'polypeptide(L)' 'MARGKKHVEASKSFDRLRLHSDADAVSLVKSLATRRFDESVDVVVRLGVDPRKA' A
#
# COMPACT_ATOMS: atom_id res chain seq x y z
N MET A 1 17.31 2.84 -6.30
CA MET A 1 16.33 3.28 -7.31
C MET A 1 15.75 4.61 -6.88
N ALA A 2 15.82 5.63 -7.74
CA ALA A 2 15.28 6.96 -7.40
C ALA A 2 13.75 6.89 -7.33
N ARG A 3 13.19 7.08 -6.14
CA ARG A 3 11.73 7.14 -5.93
C ARG A 3 11.24 8.54 -6.29
N GLY A 4 10.15 8.63 -7.06
CA GLY A 4 9.54 9.91 -7.40
C GLY A 4 9.09 10.69 -6.16
N LYS A 5 9.15 12.03 -6.21
CA LYS A 5 8.87 12.91 -5.06
C LYS A 5 7.52 12.61 -4.37
N LYS A 6 6.46 12.39 -5.15
CA LYS A 6 5.12 12.03 -4.65
C LYS A 6 5.09 10.70 -3.90
N HIS A 7 5.88 9.72 -4.33
CA HIS A 7 5.97 8.42 -3.65
C HIS A 7 6.72 8.53 -2.32
N VAL A 8 7.73 9.41 -2.24
CA VAL A 8 8.45 9.70 -0.99
C VAL A 8 7.54 10.41 0.01
N GLU A 9 6.72 11.35 -0.42
CA GLU A 9 5.73 12.04 0.43
C GLU A 9 4.65 11.08 0.93
N ALA A 10 4.06 10.28 0.03
CA ALA A 10 3.11 9.23 0.40
C ALA A 10 3.70 8.27 1.44
N SER A 11 4.94 7.81 1.25
CA SER A 11 5.61 6.89 2.18
C SER A 11 5.87 7.46 3.58
N LYS A 12 5.83 8.78 3.76
CA LYS A 12 5.97 9.43 5.08
C LYS A 12 4.65 9.61 5.81
N SER A 13 3.54 9.63 5.08
CA SER A 13 2.21 9.90 5.64
C SER A 13 1.61 8.71 6.39
N PHE A 14 2.21 7.52 6.27
CA PHE A 14 1.76 6.32 6.97
C PHE A 14 2.91 5.56 7.61
N ASP A 15 2.62 4.93 8.75
CA ASP A 15 3.57 4.04 9.42
C ASP A 15 3.55 2.67 8.74
N ARG A 16 4.73 2.23 8.29
CA ARG A 16 4.97 0.94 7.64
C ARG A 16 5.12 -0.22 8.61
N LEU A 17 5.38 0.05 9.89
CA LEU A 17 5.57 -0.96 10.93
C LEU A 17 4.29 -1.20 11.74
N ARG A 18 3.35 -0.27 11.70
CA ARG A 18 2.07 -0.40 12.40
C ARG A 18 1.12 -1.33 11.66
N LEU A 19 0.47 -2.22 12.42
CA LEU A 19 -0.68 -2.98 11.94
C LEU A 19 -1.91 -2.05 11.96
N HIS A 20 -2.45 -1.75 10.77
CA HIS A 20 -3.68 -0.97 10.64
C HIS A 20 -4.89 -1.90 10.66
N SER A 21 -6.00 -1.45 11.26
CA SER A 21 -7.27 -2.16 11.14
C SER A 21 -7.77 -2.10 9.69
N ASP A 22 -8.72 -2.95 9.33
CA ASP A 22 -9.37 -2.99 8.02
C ASP A 22 -9.96 -1.63 7.61
N ALA A 23 -10.72 -1.00 8.49
CA ALA A 23 -11.32 0.31 8.24
C ALA A 23 -10.26 1.42 8.09
N ASP A 24 -9.25 1.42 8.96
CA ASP A 24 -8.17 2.41 8.92
C ASP A 24 -7.33 2.25 7.65
N ALA A 25 -7.01 1.02 7.26
CA ALA A 25 -6.21 0.73 6.07
C ALA A 25 -6.90 1.25 4.80
N VAL A 26 -8.21 1.03 4.64
CA VAL A 26 -8.96 1.49 3.46
C VAL A 26 -9.04 3.02 3.41
N SER A 27 -9.27 3.68 4.55
CA SER A 27 -9.30 5.15 4.60
C SER A 27 -7.93 5.75 4.25
N LEU A 28 -6.85 5.14 4.74
CA LEU A 28 -5.48 5.56 4.46
C LEU A 28 -5.14 5.40 2.98
N VAL A 29 -5.45 4.26 2.36
CA VAL A 29 -5.25 4.03 0.92
C VAL A 29 -5.99 5.08 0.08
N LYS A 30 -7.25 5.41 0.44
CA LYS A 30 -8.00 6.47 -0.25
C LYS A 30 -7.37 7.85 -0.10
N SER A 31 -6.79 8.17 1.05
CA SER A 31 -6.11 9.45 1.27
C SER A 31 -4.82 9.61 0.47
N LEU A 32 -4.19 8.49 0.11
CA LEU A 32 -2.97 8.46 -0.71
C LEU A 32 -3.25 8.66 -2.21
N ALA A 33 -4.49 8.39 -2.64
CA ALA A 33 -4.91 8.56 -4.02
C ALA A 33 -4.94 10.06 -4.38
N THR A 34 -3.91 10.51 -5.09
CA THR A 34 -3.70 11.94 -5.40
C THR A 34 -4.03 12.31 -6.84
N ARG A 35 -4.50 11.34 -7.63
CA ARG A 35 -4.73 11.52 -9.06
C ARG A 35 -6.21 11.63 -9.38
N ARG A 36 -6.50 12.26 -10.51
CA ARG A 36 -7.86 12.63 -10.94
C ARG A 36 -8.64 11.50 -11.62
N PHE A 37 -8.07 10.30 -11.70
CA PHE A 37 -8.67 9.13 -12.32
C PHE A 37 -8.84 8.03 -11.27
N ASP A 38 -9.65 7.01 -11.59
CA ASP A 38 -9.86 5.86 -10.72
C ASP A 38 -8.58 5.01 -10.64
N GLU A 39 -7.87 5.12 -9.52
CA GLU A 39 -6.65 4.36 -9.26
C GLU A 39 -6.98 2.93 -8.81
N SER A 40 -6.21 1.96 -9.32
CA SER A 40 -6.30 0.55 -8.89
C SER A 40 -5.61 0.33 -7.55
N VAL A 41 -6.20 -0.49 -6.68
CA VAL A 41 -5.62 -0.91 -5.40
C VAL A 41 -5.08 -2.33 -5.53
N ASP A 42 -3.77 -2.47 -5.39
CA ASP A 42 -3.11 -3.77 -5.35
C ASP A 42 -2.96 -4.27 -3.90
N VAL A 43 -3.29 -5.55 -3.68
CA VAL A 43 -3.16 -6.21 -2.38
C VAL A 43 -2.09 -7.29 -2.48
N VAL A 44 -1.01 -7.15 -1.71
CA VAL A 44 0.09 -8.12 -1.66
C VAL A 44 -0.03 -8.95 -0.39
N VAL A 45 -0.31 -10.24 -0.55
CA VAL A 45 -0.42 -11.19 0.57
C VAL A 45 0.70 -12.23 0.47
N ARG A 46 1.46 -12.41 1.56
CA ARG A 46 2.46 -13.47 1.67
C ARG A 46 1.81 -14.69 2.32
N LEU A 47 1.46 -15.68 1.50
CA LEU A 47 0.70 -16.87 1.92
C LEU A 47 1.54 -17.94 2.65
N GLY A 48 2.87 -17.82 2.66
CA GLY A 48 3.76 -18.75 3.38
C GLY A 48 3.78 -20.19 2.84
N VAL A 49 3.15 -20.45 1.70
CA VAL A 49 3.15 -21.74 1.02
C VAL A 49 4.43 -21.94 0.20
N ASP A 50 4.92 -23.18 0.12
CA ASP A 50 6.05 -23.53 -0.75
C ASP A 50 5.57 -23.57 -2.21
N PRO A 51 6.03 -22.64 -3.07
CA PRO A 51 5.56 -22.55 -4.45
C PRO A 51 6.02 -23.74 -5.32
N ARG A 52 6.96 -24.58 -4.85
CA ARG A 52 7.49 -25.72 -5.60
C ARG A 52 6.67 -27.00 -5.44
N LYS A 53 5.76 -27.03 -4.46
CA LYS A 53 4.86 -28.16 -4.18
C LYS A 53 3.40 -27.89 -4.56
N ALA A 54 3.14 -26.74 -5.16
CA ALA A 54 1.82 -26.31 -5.60
C ALA A 54 1.42 -26.96 -6.94
#